data_AF-A0AAJ2J4T7-F1
#
_entry.id   AF-A0AAJ2J4T7-F1
#
_cell.length_a   1.000
_cell.length_b   1.000
_cell.length_c   1.000
_cell.angle_alpha   90.00
_cell.angle_beta   90.00
_cell.angle_gamma   90.00
#
_symmetry.space_group_name_H-M   'P 1'
#
loop_
_entity.id
_entity.type
_entity.pdbx_description
1 polymer ?
#
loop_
_entity_poly.entity_id
_entity_poly.type
_entity_poly.pdbx_seq_one_letter_code
_entity_poly.pdbx_strand_id
1 'polypeptide(L)'
;MNSVMQTRRTLAIWLAAMLVLLSVTIAVHSISHANEDPKSHCSLCLHQHQLQHAITSTPFHFQLAQQSYISVEFQAISFKRPFSRFFNSRAPPLTA
;
A
#
# COMPACT_ATOMS: atom_id res chain seq x y z
N MET A 1 29.01 -1.83 6.48
CA MET A 1 28.14 -2.14 5.31
C MET A 1 26.87 -2.78 5.82
N ASN A 2 25.72 -2.16 5.56
CA ASN A 2 24.47 -2.41 6.28
C ASN A 2 23.91 -3.80 5.95
N SER A 3 23.75 -4.67 6.97
CA SER A 3 23.27 -6.06 6.82
C SER A 3 21.98 -6.17 6.01
N VAL A 4 21.10 -5.17 6.15
CA VAL A 4 19.82 -5.04 5.42
C VAL A 4 20.01 -4.93 3.90
N MET A 5 21.06 -4.25 3.43
CA MET A 5 21.33 -4.17 1.98
C MET A 5 21.84 -5.50 1.43
N GLN A 6 22.57 -6.25 2.25
CA GLN A 6 23.14 -7.54 1.87
C GLN A 6 22.05 -8.61 1.78
N THR A 7 21.08 -8.64 2.72
CA THR A 7 19.93 -9.55 2.65
C THR A 7 19.03 -9.25 1.44
N ARG A 8 18.75 -7.97 1.16
CA ARG A 8 17.98 -7.57 -0.03
C ARG A 8 18.65 -7.98 -1.33
N ARG A 9 19.98 -7.84 -1.41
CA ARG A 9 20.75 -8.24 -2.59
C ARG A 9 20.73 -9.76 -2.78
N THR A 10 20.89 -10.54 -1.72
CA THR A 10 20.80 -12.00 -1.79
C THR A 10 19.40 -12.47 -2.20
N LEU A 11 18.35 -11.85 -1.65
CA LEU A 11 16.97 -12.13 -2.06
C LEU A 11 16.73 -11.78 -3.54
N ALA A 12 17.19 -10.62 -4.00
CA ALA A 12 17.04 -10.22 -5.39
C ALA A 12 17.74 -11.19 -6.35
N ILE A 13 18.94 -11.68 -5.99
CA ILE A 13 19.68 -12.67 -6.77
C ILE A 13 18.92 -14.01 -6.81
N TRP A 14 18.41 -14.48 -5.67
CA TRP A 14 17.62 -15.72 -5.59
C TRP A 14 16.33 -15.64 -6.41
N LEU A 15 15.62 -14.50 -6.32
CA LEU A 15 14.41 -14.28 -7.12
C LEU A 15 14.73 -14.22 -8.61
N ALA A 16 15.82 -13.56 -9.00
CA ALA A 16 16.27 -13.55 -10.40
C ALA A 16 16.61 -14.96 -10.90
N ALA A 17 17.33 -15.76 -10.10
CA ALA A 17 17.65 -17.14 -10.45
C ALA A 17 16.38 -18.01 -10.63
N MET A 18 15.39 -17.87 -9.72
CA MET A 18 14.11 -18.57 -9.85
C MET A 18 13.33 -18.14 -11.10
N LEU A 19 13.33 -16.84 -11.43
CA LEU A 19 12.69 -16.34 -12.65
C LEU A 19 13.34 -16.90 -13.92
N VAL A 20 14.67 -17.04 -13.94
CA VAL A 20 15.41 -17.63 -15.06
C VAL A 20 15.08 -19.12 -15.22
N LEU A 21 14.97 -19.87 -14.13
CA LEU A 21 14.59 -21.28 -14.19
C LEU A 21 13.14 -21.44 -14.68
N LEU A 22 12.23 -20.63 -14.15
CA LEU A 22 10.82 -20.66 -14.54
C LEU A 22 10.62 -20.31 -16.02
N SER A 23 11.36 -19.33 -16.57
CA SER A 23 11.24 -18.97 -17.98
C SER A 23 11.61 -20.11 -18.93
N VAL A 24 12.64 -20.90 -18.59
CA VAL A 24 13.03 -22.09 -19.36
C VAL A 24 11.96 -23.17 -19.26
N THR A 25 11.43 -23.45 -18.06
CA THR A 25 10.39 -24.47 -17.88
C THR A 25 9.10 -24.14 -18.65
N ILE A 26 8.70 -22.87 -18.67
CA ILE A 26 7.53 -22.40 -19.42
C ILE A 26 7.75 -22.57 -20.94
N ALA A 27 8.96 -22.27 -21.44
CA ALA A 27 9.27 -22.42 -22.85
C ALA A 27 9.25 -23.88 -23.32
N VAL A 28 9.84 -24.80 -22.54
CA VAL A 28 9.82 -26.24 -22.83
C VAL A 28 8.40 -26.79 -22.78
N HIS A 29 7.61 -26.34 -21.81
CA HIS A 29 6.22 -26.73 -21.65
C HIS A 29 5.33 -26.27 -22.82
N SER A 30 5.56 -25.06 -23.34
CA SER A 30 4.90 -24.54 -24.55
C SER A 30 5.19 -25.41 -25.78
N ILE A 31 6.43 -25.87 -25.95
CA ILE A 31 6.81 -26.76 -27.06
C ILE A 31 6.16 -28.14 -26.89
N SER A 32 6.08 -28.66 -25.66
CA SER A 32 5.41 -29.94 -25.39
C SER A 32 3.93 -29.92 -25.79
N HIS A 33 3.23 -28.82 -25.54
CA HIS A 33 1.83 -28.65 -25.93
C HIS A 33 1.63 -28.20 -27.39
N ALA A 34 2.69 -27.83 -28.12
CA ALA A 34 2.58 -27.49 -29.55
C ALA A 34 2.26 -28.71 -30.43
N ASN A 35 2.56 -29.92 -29.95
CA ASN A 35 2.25 -31.19 -30.62
C ASN A 35 0.96 -31.85 -30.13
N GLU A 36 0.31 -31.30 -29.10
CA GLU A 36 -0.96 -31.80 -28.56
C GLU A 36 -2.15 -31.03 -29.14
N ASP A 37 -3.33 -31.65 -29.17
CA ASP A 37 -4.55 -31.01 -29.65
C ASP A 37 -4.80 -29.65 -28.96
N PRO A 38 -5.25 -28.61 -29.68
CA PRO A 38 -5.45 -27.24 -29.17
C PRO A 38 -6.53 -27.12 -28.06
N LYS A 39 -7.15 -28.24 -27.66
CA LYS A 39 -8.13 -28.35 -26.57
C LYS A 39 -7.51 -28.80 -25.24
N SER A 40 -6.21 -29.09 -25.19
CA SER A 40 -5.49 -29.35 -23.94
C SER A 40 -5.28 -28.03 -23.18
N HIS A 41 -6.29 -27.59 -22.45
CA HIS A 41 -6.27 -26.33 -21.71
C HIS A 41 -5.33 -26.39 -20.50
N CYS A 42 -4.06 -26.04 -20.71
CA CYS A 42 -3.12 -25.85 -19.60
C CYS A 42 -3.27 -24.44 -18.99
N SER A 43 -3.38 -24.38 -17.66
CA SER A 43 -3.48 -23.13 -16.89
C SER A 43 -2.29 -22.19 -17.06
N LEU A 44 -1.08 -22.75 -17.29
CA LEU A 44 0.15 -21.99 -17.54
C LEU A 44 0.11 -21.29 -18.91
N CYS A 45 -0.31 -21.98 -19.96
CA CYS A 45 -0.45 -21.41 -21.30
C CYS A 45 -1.50 -20.29 -21.32
N LEU A 46 -2.60 -20.46 -20.57
CA LEU A 46 -3.62 -19.42 -20.40
C LEU A 46 -3.07 -18.18 -19.70
N HIS A 47 -2.31 -18.34 -18.61
CA HIS A 47 -1.67 -17.22 -17.91
C HIS A 47 -0.64 -16.50 -18.79
N GLN A 48 0.17 -17.25 -19.54
CA GLN A 48 1.14 -16.67 -20.47
C GLN A 48 0.43 -15.85 -21.57
N HIS A 49 -0.64 -16.40 -22.15
CA HIS A 49 -1.47 -15.70 -23.13
C HIS A 49 -2.08 -14.42 -22.54
N GLN A 50 -2.66 -14.51 -21.34
CA GLN A 50 -3.21 -13.34 -20.64
C GLN A 50 -2.14 -12.28 -20.36
N LEU A 51 -0.90 -12.67 -20.04
CA LEU A 51 0.19 -11.74 -19.79
C LEU A 51 0.68 -11.08 -21.09
N GLN A 52 0.76 -11.83 -22.18
CA GLN A 52 1.13 -11.30 -23.50
C GLN A 52 0.07 -10.34 -24.07
N HIS A 53 -1.21 -10.60 -23.78
CA HIS A 53 -2.34 -9.75 -24.16
C HIS A 53 -2.82 -8.85 -23.03
N ALA A 54 -2.03 -8.72 -21.96
CA ALA A 54 -2.36 -7.82 -20.87
C ALA A 54 -2.36 -6.39 -21.42
N ILE A 55 -3.44 -5.66 -21.18
CA ILE A 55 -3.54 -4.25 -21.54
C ILE A 55 -2.41 -3.52 -20.81
N THR A 56 -1.56 -2.81 -21.56
CA THR A 56 -0.43 -2.06 -21.02
C THR A 56 -0.91 -1.12 -19.90
N SER A 57 -0.63 -1.47 -18.65
CA SER A 57 -0.93 -0.63 -17.50
C SER A 57 0.12 0.47 -17.44
N THR A 58 -0.23 1.66 -17.91
CA THR A 58 0.58 2.85 -17.64
C THR A 58 0.32 3.29 -16.20
N PRO A 59 1.37 3.63 -15.43
CA PRO A 59 1.18 4.17 -14.10
C PRO A 59 0.38 5.48 -14.21
N PHE A 60 -0.81 5.51 -13.60
CA PHE A 60 -1.69 6.66 -13.65
C PHE A 60 -1.08 7.77 -12.78
N HIS A 61 -0.49 8.78 -13.42
CA HIS A 61 0.14 9.91 -12.74
C HIS A 61 -0.91 11.00 -12.48
N PHE A 62 -1.56 10.95 -11.32
CA PHE A 62 -2.41 12.05 -10.87
C PHE A 62 -1.54 13.22 -10.41
N GLN A 63 -1.59 14.35 -11.12
CA GLN A 63 -1.10 15.62 -10.59
C GLN A 63 -2.09 16.11 -9.53
N LEU A 64 -1.85 15.77 -8.27
CA LEU A 64 -2.59 16.38 -7.16
C LEU A 64 -2.20 17.85 -7.07
N ALA A 65 -3.14 18.74 -7.37
CA ALA A 65 -2.99 20.15 -7.04
C ALA A 65 -3.00 20.27 -5.51
N GLN A 66 -1.83 20.57 -4.93
CA GLN A 66 -1.71 20.80 -3.50
C GLN A 66 -2.48 22.07 -3.12
N GLN A 67 -3.62 21.92 -2.46
CA GLN A 67 -4.38 23.04 -1.93
C GLN A 67 -3.66 23.64 -0.72
N SER A 68 -3.47 24.96 -0.74
CA SER A 68 -2.96 25.72 0.40
C SER A 68 -4.09 26.50 1.06
N TYR A 69 -3.87 26.93 2.31
CA TYR A 69 -4.81 27.77 3.03
C TYR A 69 -4.10 29.02 3.55
N ILE A 70 -4.87 30.08 3.75
CA ILE A 70 -4.39 31.31 4.37
C ILE A 70 -4.59 31.17 5.87
N SER A 71 -3.50 31.17 6.63
CA SER A 71 -3.56 31.19 8.09
C SER A 71 -3.97 32.58 8.56
N VAL A 72 -5.06 32.66 9.32
CA VAL A 72 -5.51 33.89 9.97
C VAL A 72 -5.39 33.71 11.48
N GLU A 73 -4.64 34.59 12.12
CA GLU A 73 -4.51 34.62 13.58
C GLU A 73 -5.50 35.63 14.15
N PHE A 74 -6.29 35.20 15.13
CA PHE A 74 -7.25 36.07 15.81
C PHE A 74 -6.80 36.26 17.26
N GLN A 75 -6.78 37.50 17.71
CA GLN A 75 -6.55 37.80 19.12
C GLN A 75 -7.84 37.55 19.91
N ALA A 76 -7.91 36.41 20.60
CA ALA A 76 -9.01 36.12 21.51
C ALA A 76 -8.87 37.00 22.76
N ILE A 77 -9.85 37.86 23.01
CA ILE A 77 -9.90 38.68 24.23
C ILE A 77 -10.23 37.76 25.41
N SER A 78 -9.25 37.47 26.26
CA SER A 78 -9.50 36.74 27.50
C SER A 78 -10.16 37.67 28.51
N PHE A 79 -11.35 37.30 29.00
CA PHE A 79 -11.98 37.99 30.12
C PHE A 79 -12.15 37.02 31.30
N LYS A 80 -11.84 37.52 32.50
CA LYS A 80 -12.15 36.80 33.74
C LYS A 80 -13.56 37.16 34.15
N ARG A 81 -14.47 36.18 34.12
CA ARG A 81 -15.80 36.34 34.68
C ARG A 81 -15.81 35.76 36.10
N PRO A 82 -16.20 36.52 37.13
CA PRO A 82 -16.41 35.93 38.45
C PRO A 82 -17.52 34.87 38.33
N PHE A 83 -17.19 33.63 38.66
CA PHE A 83 -18.14 32.53 38.75
C PHE A 83 -18.61 32.42 40.19
N SER A 84 -19.88 32.69 40.45
CA SER A 84 -20.53 32.32 41.70
C SER A 84 -21.42 31.11 41.47
N ARG A 85 -21.25 30.09 42.31
CA ARG A 85 -22.13 28.92 42.31
C ARG A 85 -23.11 29.07 43.46
N PHE A 86 -24.39 29.26 43.13
CA PHE A 86 -25.46 29.23 44.12
C PHE A 86 -25.83 27.77 44.41
N PHE A 87 -25.35 27.25 45.54
CA PHE A 87 -25.74 25.92 46.02
C PHE A 87 -26.94 26.05 46.96
N ASN A 88 -28.14 25.79 46.45
CA ASN A 88 -29.38 25.95 47.22
C ASN A 88 -29.74 24.80 48.17
N SER A 89 -28.80 24.01 48.72
CA SER A 89 -29.09 23.05 49.83
C SER A 89 -28.01 22.01 50.18
N ARG A 90 -26.88 21.93 49.47
CA ARG A 90 -25.85 20.91 49.79
C ARG A 90 -24.49 21.55 50.06
N ALA A 91 -24.32 22.11 51.26
CA ALA A 91 -23.01 22.50 51.73
C ALA A 91 -22.14 21.25 51.98
N PRO A 92 -20.84 21.25 51.63
CA PRO A 92 -19.93 20.16 51.97
C PRO A 92 -19.75 20.08 53.50
N PRO A 93 -19.59 18.88 54.08
CA PRO A 93 -19.38 18.74 55.53
C PRO A 93 -18.10 19.45 55.95
N LEU A 94 -18.16 20.17 57.08
CA LEU A 94 -17.11 21.11 57.51
C LEU A 94 -15.85 20.44 58.09
N THR A 95 -15.84 19.13 58.34
CA THR A 95 -14.70 18.43 58.96
C THR A 95 -14.84 16.92 58.71
N ALA A 96 -13.78 16.26 58.23
CA ALA A 96 -13.62 14.81 58.30
C ALA A 96 -13.23 14.39 59.73
#